data_AF-A0A940YRC8-F1
#
_entry.id   AF-A0A940YRC8-F1
#
_cell.length_a   1.000
_cell.length_b   1.000
_cell.length_c   1.000
_cell.angle_alpha   90.00
_cell.angle_beta   90.00
_cell.angle_gamma   90.00
#
_symmetry.space_group_name_H-M   'P 1'
#
loop_
_entity.id
_entity.type
_entity.pdbx_description
1 polymer ?
#
loop_
_entity_poly.entity_id
_entity_poly.type
_entity_poly.pdbx_seq_one_letter_code
_entity_poly.pdbx_strand_id
1 'polypeptide(L)' 'MPFREIAEVVGRRLDVPVAGISREEGQEHFGFLSLAVGTGNPASGARTREPLGWRPEHPGLLSDLAAGHHFGA' A
#
# COMPACT_ATOMS: atom_id res chain seq x y z
N MET A 1 -2.53 7.43 -2.67
CA MET A 1 -2.07 6.32 -3.54
C MET A 1 -3.16 5.27 -3.54
N PRO A 2 -3.61 4.78 -4.70
CA PRO A 2 -4.58 3.69 -4.80
C PRO A 2 -4.02 2.37 -4.24
N PHE A 3 -4.84 1.62 -3.51
CA PHE A 3 -4.45 0.31 -2.95
C PHE A 3 -4.02 -0.70 -4.03
N ARG A 4 -4.64 -0.62 -5.23
CA ARG A 4 -4.29 -1.46 -6.39
C ARG A 4 -2.82 -1.35 -6.81
N GLU A 5 -2.22 -0.17 -6.69
CA GLU A 5 -0.84 0.05 -7.19
C GLU A 5 0.18 -0.70 -6.33
N ILE A 6 -0.09 -0.81 -5.02
CA ILE A 6 0.71 -1.60 -4.09
C ILE A 6 0.59 -3.09 -4.45
N ALA A 7 -0.65 -3.59 -4.65
CA ALA A 7 -0.90 -4.98 -5.01
C ALA A 7 -0.23 -5.37 -6.34
N GLU A 8 -0.29 -4.49 -7.35
CA GLU A 8 0.36 -4.70 -8.65
C GLU A 8 1.89 -4.79 -8.56
N VAL A 9 2.54 -3.93 -7.76
CA VAL A 9 4.00 -4.01 -7.59
C VAL A 9 4.38 -5.32 -6.89
N VAL A 10 3.64 -5.71 -5.86
CA VAL A 10 3.85 -6.98 -5.13
C VAL A 10 3.65 -8.18 -6.05
N GLY A 11 2.55 -8.23 -6.82
CA GLY A 11 2.25 -9.30 -7.75
C GLY A 11 3.34 -9.48 -8.81
N ARG A 12 3.80 -8.37 -9.41
CA ARG A 12 4.93 -8.41 -10.35
C ARG A 12 6.23 -8.91 -9.73
N ARG A 13 6.50 -8.56 -8.47
CA ARG A 13 7.74 -8.95 -7.77
C ARG A 13 7.76 -10.41 -7.37
N LEU A 14 6.60 -11.00 -7.14
CA LEU A 14 6.43 -12.39 -6.74
C LEU A 14 6.00 -13.32 -7.89
N ASP A 15 5.83 -12.78 -9.10
CA ASP A 15 5.28 -13.49 -10.27
C ASP A 15 3.93 -14.16 -9.99
N VAL A 16 3.03 -13.42 -9.32
CA VAL A 16 1.66 -13.89 -9.01
C VAL A 16 0.61 -12.95 -9.57
N PRO A 17 -0.54 -13.49 -10.04
CA PRO A 17 -1.62 -12.66 -10.57
C PRO A 17 -2.25 -11.80 -9.48
N VAL A 18 -2.68 -10.60 -9.85
CA VAL A 18 -3.45 -9.70 -8.99
C VAL A 18 -4.92 -9.77 -9.40
N ALA A 19 -5.80 -9.98 -8.42
CA ALA A 19 -7.24 -10.00 -8.61
C ALA A 19 -7.90 -8.79 -7.94
N GLY A 20 -8.92 -8.24 -8.60
CA GLY A 20 -9.83 -7.29 -7.97
C GLY A 20 -10.86 -8.02 -7.12
N ILE A 21 -11.20 -7.43 -5.97
CA ILE A 21 -12.22 -7.96 -5.05
C ILE A 21 -13.32 -6.92 -4.95
N SER A 22 -14.57 -7.33 -5.10
CA SER A 22 -15.71 -6.42 -4.94
C SER A 22 -15.86 -5.96 -3.50
N ARG A 23 -16.67 -4.92 -3.26
CA ARG A 23 -16.92 -4.43 -1.90
C ARG A 23 -17.66 -5.47 -1.06
N GLU A 24 -18.54 -6.21 -1.71
CA GLU A 24 -19.37 -7.26 -1.13
C GLU A 24 -18.52 -8.45 -0.68
N GLU A 25 -17.57 -8.88 -1.51
CA GLU A 25 -16.63 -9.98 -1.20
C GLU A 25 -15.54 -9.57 -0.20
N GLY A 26 -15.28 -8.27 -0.05
CA GLY A 26 -14.21 -7.75 0.79
C GLY A 26 -14.30 -8.21 2.25
N GLN A 27 -15.51 -8.36 2.80
CA GLN A 27 -15.70 -8.83 4.17
C GLN A 27 -15.30 -10.30 4.35
N GLU A 28 -15.62 -11.15 3.38
CA GLU A 28 -15.24 -12.57 3.41
C GLU A 28 -13.72 -12.72 3.24
N HIS A 29 -13.11 -11.92 2.37
CA HIS A 29 -11.69 -12.01 2.08
C HIS A 29 -10.79 -11.40 3.16
N PHE A 30 -11.12 -10.19 3.64
CA PHE A 30 -10.27 -9.43 4.57
C PHE A 30 -10.74 -9.47 6.03
N GLY A 31 -11.91 -10.03 6.32
CA GLY A 31 -12.48 -10.06 7.67
C GLY A 31 -12.62 -8.66 8.25
N PHE A 32 -12.18 -8.46 9.51
CA PHE A 32 -12.29 -7.16 10.18
C PHE A 32 -11.50 -6.02 9.48
N LEU A 33 -10.52 -6.36 8.64
CA LEU A 33 -9.73 -5.38 7.89
C LEU A 33 -10.48 -4.81 6.68
N SER A 34 -11.59 -5.42 6.26
CA SER A 34 -12.41 -4.95 5.14
C SER A 34 -12.82 -3.47 5.30
N LEU A 35 -13.11 -3.06 6.55
CA LEU A 35 -13.43 -1.68 6.91
C LEU A 35 -12.29 -0.70 6.58
N ALA A 36 -11.04 -1.12 6.73
CA ALA A 36 -9.88 -0.27 6.45
C ALA A 36 -9.46 -0.33 4.98
N VAL A 37 -9.49 -1.51 4.35
CA VAL A 37 -9.04 -1.69 2.96
C VAL A 37 -9.95 -0.92 1.98
N GLY A 38 -11.26 -0.90 2.24
CA GLY A 38 -12.24 -0.27 1.33
C GLY A 38 -12.31 1.27 1.38
N THR A 39 -11.66 1.93 2.35
CA THR A 39 -11.85 3.38 2.60
C THR A 39 -10.72 4.26 2.07
N GLY A 40 -9.62 3.68 1.61
CA GLY A 40 -8.44 4.41 1.08
C GLY A 40 -7.62 5.19 2.11
N ASN A 41 -8.23 5.60 3.23
CA ASN A 41 -7.64 6.25 4.41
C ASN A 41 -6.61 7.35 4.05
N PRO A 42 -7.04 8.45 3.40
CA PRO A 42 -6.13 9.52 3.07
C PRO A 42 -5.51 10.11 4.34
N ALA A 43 -4.17 10.07 4.42
CA ALA A 43 -3.40 10.60 5.52
C ALA A 43 -2.38 11.61 5.02
N SER A 44 -2.12 12.64 5.82
CA SER A 44 -1.04 13.61 5.57
C SER A 44 0.06 13.45 6.60
N GLY A 45 1.30 13.75 6.19
CA GLY A 45 2.45 13.84 7.10
C GLY A 45 2.63 15.23 7.73
N ALA A 46 1.71 16.17 7.49
CA ALA A 46 1.89 17.59 7.81
C ALA A 46 2.18 17.81 9.30
N ARG A 47 1.40 17.18 10.18
CA ARG A 47 1.55 17.30 11.65
C ARG A 47 2.89 16.81 12.19
N THR A 48 3.56 15.91 11.47
CA THR A 48 4.90 15.45 11.83
C THR A 48 5.96 16.37 11.22
N ARG A 49 5.78 16.77 9.95
CA ARG A 49 6.78 17.53 9.19
C ARG A 49 6.90 18.98 9.63
N GLU A 50 5.77 19.65 9.90
CA GLU A 50 5.75 21.08 10.20
C GLU A 50 6.46 21.43 11.51
N PRO A 51 6.19 20.77 12.66
CA PRO A 51 6.82 21.15 13.92
C PRO A 51 8.27 20.67 14.03
N LEU A 52 8.60 19.56 13.35
CA LEU A 52 9.92 18.91 13.47
C LEU A 52 10.90 19.35 12.38
N GLY A 53 10.43 20.10 11.36
CA GLY A 53 11.22 20.36 10.16
C GLY A 53 11.60 19.09 9.39
N TRP A 54 10.94 17.96 9.69
CA TRP A 54 11.29 16.66 9.13
C TRP A 54 10.89 16.58 7.66
N ARG A 55 11.80 16.08 6.81
CA ARG A 55 11.59 15.89 5.37
C ARG A 55 11.90 14.44 5.01
N PRO A 56 11.04 13.73 4.26
CA PRO A 56 11.39 12.41 3.76
C PRO A 56 12.54 12.51 2.76
N GLU A 57 13.59 11.71 2.95
CA GLU A 57 14.78 11.69 2.09
C GLU A 57 14.86 10.42 1.22
N HIS A 58 14.06 9.41 1.54
CA HIS A 58 14.05 8.12 0.86
C HIS A 58 12.94 8.02 -0.18
N PRO A 59 13.04 7.07 -1.12
CA PRO A 59 12.00 6.82 -2.12
C PRO A 59 10.64 6.57 -1.47
N GLY A 60 9.59 6.93 -2.21
CA GLY A 60 8.23 6.56 -1.83
C GLY A 60 8.02 5.05 -1.91
N LEU A 61 6.97 4.56 -1.21
CA LEU A 61 6.67 3.14 -1.06
C LEU A 61 6.70 2.34 -2.38
N LEU A 62 6.13 2.87 -3.47
CA LEU A 62 6.11 2.13 -4.75
C LEU A 62 7.51 1.94 -5.33
N SER A 63 8.35 2.97 -5.26
CA SER A 63 9.74 2.89 -5.74
C SER A 63 10.56 1.94 -4.87
N ASP A 64 10.32 1.94 -3.56
CA ASP A 64 11.00 1.07 -2.60
C ASP A 64 10.59 -0.41 -2.77
N LEU A 65 9.30 -0.70 -2.90
CA LEU A 65 8.80 -2.05 -3.25
C LEU A 65 9.34 -2.49 -4.62
N ALA A 66 9.34 -1.58 -5.59
CA ALA A 66 9.91 -1.83 -6.90
C ALA A 66 11.44 -1.94 -6.91
N ALA A 67 12.16 -1.69 -5.80
CA ALA A 67 13.59 -1.99 -5.70
C ALA A 67 13.84 -3.47 -5.35
N GLY A 68 12.82 -4.18 -4.87
CA GLY A 68 12.87 -5.63 -4.65
C GLY A 68 13.43 -6.07 -3.30
N HIS A 69 13.85 -5.14 -2.42
CA HIS A 69 14.52 -5.45 -1.16
C HIS A 69 13.64 -6.21 -0.14
N HIS A 70 12.33 -6.20 -0.36
CA HIS A 70 11.32 -6.83 0.50
C HIS A 70 10.90 -8.24 0.05
N PHE A 71 11.44 -8.71 -1.07
CA PHE A 71 11.12 -10.02 -1.65
C PHE A 71 12.39 -10.87 -1.57
N GLY A 72 12.28 -12.08 -1.00
CA GLY A 72 13.42 -12.98 -0.79
C GLY A 72 14.18 -13.28 -2.07
N ALA A 73 15.47 -13.62 -1.94
CA ALA A 73 16.34 -14.01 -3.04
C ALA A 73 15.93 -15.36 -3.66
#